data_AF-R5YF90-F1
#
_entry.id   AF-R5YF90-F1
#
_cell.length_a   1.000
_cell.length_b   1.000
_cell.length_c   1.000
_cell.angle_alpha   90.00
_cell.angle_beta   90.00
_cell.angle_gamma   90.00
#
_symmetry.space_group_name_H-M   'P 1'
#
loop_
_entity.id
_entity.type
_entity.pdbx_description
1 polymer ?
#
loop_
_entity_poly.entity_id
_entity_poly.type
_entity_poly.pdbx_seq_one_letter_code
_entity_poly.pdbx_strand_id
1 'polypeptide(L)'
;MQAAKPDNLDQYDIIYIGYPIWWFNAPMAVGSFLESYDLSGKTVVPFCTSQDNDISVSMDYIQKAAKGATVPDGYRIHGADLDDVREWLKGIADWPIEK
;
A
#
# COMPACT_ATOMS: atom_id res chain seq x y z
N MET A 1 -15.85 8.97 14.37
CA MET A 1 -14.38 8.95 14.54
C MET A 1 -13.79 9.16 13.15
N GLN A 2 -13.31 10.36 12.83
CA GLN A 2 -12.64 10.60 11.55
C GLN A 2 -11.20 10.10 11.68
N ALA A 3 -10.77 9.25 10.75
CA ALA A 3 -9.37 8.87 10.65
C ALA A 3 -8.53 10.14 10.54
N ALA A 4 -7.45 10.24 11.31
CA ALA A 4 -6.53 11.38 11.24
C ALA A 4 -5.91 11.40 9.83
N LYS A 5 -6.35 12.36 9.01
CA LYS A 5 -5.87 12.54 7.64
C LYS A 5 -4.70 13.53 7.69
N PRO A 6 -3.48 13.14 7.26
CA PRO A 6 -2.36 14.09 7.16
C PRO A 6 -2.70 15.28 6.27
N ASP A 7 -2.25 16.48 6.66
CA ASP A 7 -2.49 17.69 5.87
C ASP A 7 -1.81 17.64 4.49
N ASN A 8 -0.63 17.03 4.39
CA ASN A 8 0.04 16.69 3.14
C ASN A 8 0.91 15.43 3.26
N LEU A 9 1.34 14.91 2.10
CA LEU A 9 2.26 13.77 2.00
C LEU A 9 3.59 14.15 1.34
N ASP A 10 3.86 15.45 1.18
CA ASP A 10 4.98 15.97 0.39
C ASP A 10 6.34 15.52 0.93
N GLN A 11 6.46 15.39 2.25
CA GLN A 11 7.69 14.99 2.95
C GLN A 11 7.99 13.48 2.84
N TYR A 12 7.09 12.69 2.25
CA TYR A 12 7.23 11.24 2.15
C TYR A 12 7.46 10.83 0.70
N ASP A 13 8.55 10.09 0.49
CA ASP A 13 8.85 9.45 -0.79
C ASP A 13 8.21 8.05 -0.89
N ILE A 14 8.05 7.37 0.25
CA ILE A 14 7.50 6.02 0.35
C ILE A 14 6.32 6.01 1.32
N ILE A 15 5.18 5.51 0.87
CA ILE A 15 3.93 5.40 1.61
C ILE A 15 3.52 3.93 1.67
N TYR A 16 3.59 3.33 2.86
CA TYR A 16 3.09 1.98 3.09
C TYR A 16 1.60 2.04 3.41
N ILE A 17 0.78 1.29 2.66
CA ILE A 17 -0.68 1.28 2.84
C ILE A 17 -1.19 -0.12 3.17
N GLY A 18 -1.68 -0.27 4.39
CA GLY A 18 -2.21 -1.52 4.92
C GLY A 18 -3.73 -1.58 4.85
N TYR A 19 -4.30 -2.66 4.31
CA TYR A 19 -5.76 -2.83 4.28
C TYR A 19 -6.21 -4.29 4.37
N PRO A 20 -7.40 -4.56 4.93
CA PRO A 20 -8.00 -5.88 4.81
C PRO A 20 -8.54 -6.10 3.39
N ILE A 21 -8.47 -7.34 2.88
CA ILE A 21 -9.21 -7.68 1.65
C ILE A 21 -10.68 -7.89 2.02
N TRP A 22 -11.56 -7.04 1.48
CA TRP A 22 -13.02 -7.18 1.60
C TRP A 22 -13.62 -7.45 0.23
N TRP A 23 -14.39 -8.53 0.09
CA TRP A 23 -15.03 -8.91 -1.17
C TRP A 23 -14.05 -8.99 -2.36
N PHE A 24 -12.87 -9.58 -2.14
CA PHE A 24 -11.81 -9.70 -3.15
C PHE A 24 -11.28 -8.35 -3.65
N ASN A 25 -11.42 -7.27 -2.88
CA ASN A 25 -10.87 -5.96 -3.24
C ASN A 25 -10.45 -5.14 -2.01
N ALA A 26 -9.75 -4.03 -2.22
CA ALA A 26 -9.47 -3.07 -1.15
C ALA A 26 -10.75 -2.30 -0.78
N PRO A 27 -10.93 -1.89 0.49
CA PRO A 27 -12.06 -1.06 0.91
C PRO A 27 -12.07 0.30 0.19
N MET A 28 -13.26 0.82 -0.12
CA MET A 28 -13.42 2.14 -0.77
C MET A 28 -12.71 3.28 -0.01
N ALA A 29 -12.61 3.19 1.31
CA ALA A 29 -11.90 4.18 2.12
C ALA A 29 -10.41 4.31 1.75
N VAL A 30 -9.78 3.21 1.32
CA VAL A 30 -8.39 3.18 0.87
C VAL A 30 -8.24 3.91 -0.47
N GLY A 31 -9.15 3.63 -1.42
CA GLY A 31 -9.15 4.33 -2.69
C GLY A 31 -9.40 5.83 -2.52
N SER A 32 -10.42 6.22 -1.74
CA SER A 32 -10.69 7.63 -1.46
C SER A 32 -9.53 8.32 -0.75
N PHE A 33 -8.77 7.61 0.09
CA PHE A 33 -7.56 8.15 0.68
C PHE A 33 -6.50 8.43 -0.39
N LEU A 34 -6.18 7.43 -1.24
CA LEU A 34 -5.17 7.57 -2.29
C LEU A 34 -5.53 8.67 -3.31
N GLU A 35 -6.79 8.69 -3.75
CA GLU A 35 -7.32 9.68 -4.70
C GLU A 35 -7.33 11.10 -4.13
N SER A 36 -7.31 11.24 -2.80
CA SER A 36 -7.34 12.55 -2.15
C SER A 36 -5.98 13.26 -2.10
N TYR A 37 -4.89 12.61 -2.51
CA TYR A 37 -3.53 13.16 -2.45
C TYR A 37 -2.87 13.18 -3.82
N ASP A 38 -1.97 14.14 -4.01
CA ASP A 38 -1.02 14.06 -5.11
C ASP A 38 0.10 13.09 -4.73
N LEU A 39 0.14 11.96 -5.44
CA LEU A 39 1.11 10.89 -5.23
C LEU A 39 2.18 10.86 -6.34
N SER A 40 2.22 11.90 -7.17
CA SER A 40 3.18 12.03 -8.26
C SER A 40 4.62 11.93 -7.75
N GLY A 41 5.39 10.99 -8.29
CA GLY A 41 6.78 10.76 -7.91
C GLY A 41 6.97 10.05 -6.56
N LYS A 42 5.89 9.59 -5.93
CA LYS A 42 5.94 8.81 -4.68
C LYS A 42 5.84 7.32 -4.97
N THR A 43 6.28 6.51 -4.02
CA THR A 43 6.13 5.05 -4.05
C THR A 43 5.05 4.65 -3.05
N VAL A 44 3.97 4.02 -3.52
CA VAL A 44 2.91 3.49 -2.65
C VAL A 44 3.06 1.98 -2.57
N VAL A 45 3.46 1.47 -1.41
CA VAL A 45 3.67 0.04 -1.14
C VAL A 45 2.42 -0.54 -0.47
N PRO A 46 1.57 -1.29 -1.18
CA PRO A 46 0.39 -1.90 -0.59
C PRO A 46 0.76 -3.18 0.17
N PHE A 47 0.12 -3.37 1.32
CA PHE A 47 0.11 -4.65 2.01
C PHE A 47 -1.28 -4.97 2.52
N CYS A 48 -1.60 -6.26 2.61
CA CYS A 48 -2.92 -6.67 3.03
C CYS A 48 -2.91 -7.80 4.05
N THR A 49 -3.97 -7.85 4.84
CA THR A 49 -4.31 -8.99 5.68
C THR A 49 -5.57 -9.67 5.14
N SER A 50 -5.53 -10.97 4.95
CA SER A 50 -6.66 -11.74 4.41
C SER A 50 -6.62 -13.19 4.89
N GLN A 51 -7.80 -13.80 5.02
CA GLN A 51 -7.93 -15.19 5.44
C GLN A 51 -7.47 -16.16 4.33
N ASP A 52 -7.91 -15.94 3.09
CA ASP A 52 -7.65 -16.87 1.98
C ASP A 52 -7.07 -16.20 0.73
N ASN A 53 -7.45 -14.95 0.46
CA ASN A 53 -7.15 -14.29 -0.82
C ASN A 53 -5.75 -13.68 -0.88
N ASP A 54 -5.10 -13.80 -2.03
CA ASP A 54 -3.86 -13.08 -2.30
C ASP A 54 -4.10 -11.58 -2.52
N ILE A 55 -3.08 -10.73 -2.31
CA ILE A 55 -3.18 -9.28 -2.52
C ILE A 55 -3.48 -8.89 -3.97
N SER A 56 -3.05 -9.72 -4.93
CA SER A 56 -3.23 -9.52 -6.37
C SER A 56 -4.66 -9.19 -6.78
N VAL A 57 -5.68 -9.71 -6.07
CA VAL A 57 -7.10 -9.42 -6.33
C VAL A 57 -7.47 -7.94 -6.17
N SER A 58 -6.69 -7.20 -5.37
CA SER A 58 -6.92 -5.79 -5.05
C SER A 58 -5.96 -4.83 -5.77
N MET A 59 -4.89 -5.35 -6.39
CA MET A 59 -3.80 -4.53 -6.93
C MET A 59 -4.26 -3.62 -8.08
N ASP A 60 -5.13 -4.09 -8.96
CA ASP A 60 -5.66 -3.29 -10.07
C ASP A 60 -6.42 -2.05 -9.57
N TYR A 61 -7.18 -2.18 -8.48
CA TYR A 61 -7.88 -1.06 -7.86
C TYR A 61 -6.91 -0.09 -7.20
N ILE A 62 -5.91 -0.59 -6.47
CA ILE A 62 -4.89 0.25 -5.82
C ILE A 62 -4.08 1.04 -6.85
N GLN A 63 -3.63 0.39 -7.94
CA GLN A 63 -2.87 1.06 -9.01
C GLN A 63 -3.70 2.17 -9.67
N LYS A 64 -5.02 1.98 -9.83
CA LYS A 64 -5.92 3.01 -10.36
C LYS A 64 -6.10 4.17 -9.38
N ALA A 65 -6.26 3.88 -8.09
CA ALA A 65 -6.45 4.89 -7.06
C ALA A 65 -5.17 5.69 -6.75
N ALA A 66 -4.00 5.04 -6.76
CA ALA A 66 -2.69 5.65 -6.54
C ALA A 66 -2.11 6.26 -7.83
N LYS A 67 -2.92 7.02 -8.57
CA LYS A 67 -2.50 7.58 -9.86
C LYS A 67 -1.30 8.50 -9.70
N GLY A 68 -0.26 8.28 -10.50
CA GLY A 68 0.99 9.06 -10.48
C GLY A 68 2.05 8.52 -9.52
N ALA A 69 1.69 7.57 -8.66
CA ALA A 69 2.64 6.85 -7.82
C ALA A 69 3.24 5.65 -8.56
N THR A 70 4.46 5.27 -8.16
CA THR A 70 4.98 3.93 -8.42
C THR A 70 4.37 2.97 -7.42
N VAL A 71 3.71 1.91 -7.90
CA VAL A 71 3.09 0.90 -7.05
C VAL A 71 3.78 -0.45 -7.30
N PRO A 72 4.75 -0.86 -6.47
CA PRO A 72 5.37 -2.17 -6.57
C PRO A 72 4.38 -3.28 -6.20
N ASP A 73 4.79 -4.53 -6.42
CA ASP A 73 4.01 -5.69 -5.99
C ASP A 73 3.76 -5.61 -4.48
N GLY A 74 2.49 -5.80 -4.13
CA GLY A 74 2.06 -5.75 -2.74
C GLY A 74 2.41 -7.02 -1.98
N TYR A 75 2.34 -6.95 -0.64
CA TYR A 75 2.58 -8.10 0.22
C TYR A 75 1.37 -8.51 1.03
N ARG A 76 1.06 -9.80 1.01
CA ARG A 76 0.06 -10.39 1.91
C ARG A 76 0.75 -10.85 3.18
N ILE A 77 0.40 -10.23 4.31
CA ILE A 77 0.87 -10.66 5.62
C ILE A 77 0.04 -11.87 6.05
N HIS A 78 0.69 -13.02 6.27
CA HIS A 78 0.05 -14.26 6.71
C HIS A 78 0.63 -14.72 8.05
N GLY A 79 -0.16 -14.62 9.13
CA GLY A 79 0.35 -14.78 10.49
C GLY A 79 1.21 -13.57 10.87
N ALA A 80 1.06 -13.04 12.08
CA ALA A 80 1.83 -11.88 12.53
C ALA A 80 3.28 -12.29 12.88
N ASP A 81 4.02 -12.81 11.90
CA ASP A 81 5.43 -13.16 12.03
C ASP A 81 6.30 -11.93 11.75
N LEU A 82 7.09 -11.53 12.75
CA LEU A 82 7.93 -10.34 12.65
C LEU A 82 9.14 -10.54 11.75
N ASP A 83 9.62 -11.77 11.59
CA ASP A 83 10.79 -12.05 10.76
C ASP A 83 10.40 -12.05 9.28
N ASP A 84 9.24 -12.60 8.92
CA ASP A 84 8.69 -12.50 7.56
C ASP A 84 8.50 -11.04 7.12
N VAL A 85 7.93 -10.21 8.01
CA VAL A 85 7.75 -8.77 7.74
C VAL A 85 9.10 -8.06 7.59
N ARG A 86 10.11 -8.42 8.39
CA ARG A 86 11.46 -7.84 8.27
C ARG A 86 12.13 -8.21 6.96
N GLU A 87 12.00 -9.45 6.51
CA GLU A 87 12.55 -9.89 5.22
C GLU A 87 11.88 -9.16 4.05
N TRP A 88 10.55 -9.04 4.09
CA TRP A 88 9.81 -8.26 3.10
C TRP A 88 10.26 -6.79 3.05
N LEU A 89 10.39 -6.13 4.21
CA LEU A 89 10.83 -4.74 4.29
C LEU A 89 12.24 -4.53 3.73
N LYS A 90 13.16 -5.50 3.91
CA LYS A 90 14.50 -5.44 3.30
C LYS A 90 14.42 -5.45 1.77
N GLY A 91 13.59 -6.31 1.20
CA GLY A 91 13.39 -6.38 -0.26
C GLY A 91 12.90 -5.05 -0.86
N ILE A 92 12.10 -4.28 -0.11
CA ILE A 92 11.66 -2.94 -0.54
C ILE A 92 12.78 -1.91 -0.36
N ALA A 93 13.60 -2.01 0.68
CA ALA A 93 14.74 -1.12 0.87
C ALA A 93 15.84 -1.32 -0.20
N ASP A 94 15.96 -2.55 -0.73
CA ASP A 94 16.85 -2.91 -1.85
C ASP A 94 16.24 -2.62 -3.23
N TRP A 95 14.94 -2.28 -3.31
CA TRP A 95 14.33 -1.78 -4.54
C TRP A 95 15.08 -0.52 -4.98
N PRO A 96 15.35 -0.31 -6.28
CA PRO A 96 16.07 0.87 -6.74
C PRO A 96 15.23 2.11 -6.40
N ILE A 97 15.52 2.71 -5.26
CA ILE A 97 15.23 4.11 -4.99
C ILE A 97 16.22 4.84 -5.89
N GLU A 98 15.88 4.98 -7.18
CA GLU A 98 16.55 5.95 -8.03
C GLU A 98 16.39 7.30 -7.34
N LYS A 99 17.52 7.82 -6.86
CA LYS A 99 17.62 9.14 -6.25
C LYS A 99 17.33 10.24 -7.26
#